data_AF-A0A1G1XL58-F1
#
_entry.id   AF-A0A1G1XL58-F1
#
_cell.length_a   1.000
_cell.length_b   1.000
_cell.length_c   1.000
_cell.angle_alpha   90.00
_cell.angle_beta   90.00
_cell.angle_gamma   90.00
#
_symmetry.space_group_name_H-M   'P 1'
#
loop_
_entity.id
_entity.type
_entity.pdbx_description
1 polymer ?
#
loop_
_entity_poly.entity_id
_entity_poly.type
_entity_poly.pdbx_seq_one_letter_code
_entity_poly.pdbx_strand_id
1 'polypeptide(L)'
;MMERLEIQKPNQKTPRQFGKEDQEVIDELRLKFGVGSKEVEDYIKVVEAEESKKRIMSGTEKENKKGKLLKQIEKVLQLVDSVELIKTNKKVEKILQQEKDKSKELIEKSLKSAQAYTARVENLSQTTTLAKSISDTKVYQEKVQSSDQRRRQAHEALISDINIALRYLNEHFVDYGDEILGKLEEKFEERNEEFIRIKRVRFPENVFLPTTINLKNRNDLAKWAVLVTEELAKYRQALS
;
A
#
# COMPACT_ATOMS: atom_id res chain seq x y z
N MET A 1 14.04 53.68 -16.64
CA MET A 1 14.32 52.24 -16.47
C MET A 1 13.00 51.53 -16.36
N MET A 2 12.65 50.69 -17.34
CA MET A 2 11.45 49.85 -17.33
C MET A 2 11.92 48.41 -17.21
N GLU A 3 11.70 47.81 -16.05
CA GLU A 3 11.97 46.41 -15.76
C GLU A 3 10.95 45.55 -16.52
N ARG A 4 11.43 44.71 -17.44
CA ARG A 4 10.57 43.74 -18.13
C ARG A 4 10.30 42.58 -17.17
N LEU A 5 9.05 42.44 -16.76
CA LEU A 5 8.52 41.23 -16.12
C LEU A 5 8.70 40.04 -17.06
N GLU A 6 9.61 39.13 -16.71
CA GLU A 6 9.70 37.82 -17.34
C GLU A 6 8.44 37.01 -17.00
N ILE A 7 7.61 36.79 -18.01
CA ILE A 7 6.48 35.87 -17.95
C ILE A 7 7.06 34.46 -17.82
N GLN A 8 6.93 33.84 -16.64
CA GLN A 8 7.20 32.41 -16.46
C GLN A 8 6.30 31.62 -17.43
N LYS A 9 6.93 30.95 -18.40
CA LYS A 9 6.24 29.97 -19.24
C LYS A 9 5.73 28.82 -18.36
N PRO A 10 4.52 28.30 -18.61
CA PRO A 10 3.99 27.17 -17.85
C PRO A 10 4.91 25.97 -18.01
N ASN A 11 5.20 25.35 -16.86
CA ASN A 11 5.95 24.12 -16.65
C ASN A 11 5.65 23.08 -17.76
N GLN A 12 6.57 22.95 -18.73
CA GLN A 12 6.46 21.94 -19.79
C GLN A 12 6.62 20.56 -19.14
N LYS A 13 5.51 19.82 -19.01
CA LYS A 13 5.54 18.41 -18.62
C LYS A 13 6.44 17.67 -19.61
N THR A 14 7.44 16.96 -19.09
CA THR A 14 8.31 16.06 -19.86
C THR A 14 7.44 15.15 -20.74
N PRO A 15 7.76 14.94 -22.03
CA PRO A 15 6.98 14.07 -22.91
C PRO A 15 6.88 12.67 -22.31
N ARG A 16 5.65 12.12 -22.25
CA ARG A 16 5.43 10.72 -21.82
C ARG A 16 6.15 9.82 -22.82
N GLN A 17 7.09 9.00 -22.36
CA GLN A 17 7.80 8.02 -23.20
C GLN A 17 7.06 6.69 -23.14
N PHE A 18 6.63 6.19 -24.31
CA PHE A 18 5.98 4.89 -24.47
C PHE A 18 6.88 3.95 -25.27
N GLY A 19 6.64 2.63 -25.17
CA GLY A 19 7.32 1.64 -26.04
C GLY A 19 7.00 1.88 -27.52
N LYS A 20 7.85 1.39 -28.44
CA LYS A 20 7.67 1.62 -29.89
C LYS A 20 6.28 1.21 -30.41
N GLU A 21 5.81 0.04 -30.02
CA GLU A 21 4.49 -0.48 -30.44
C GLU A 21 3.33 0.37 -29.89
N ASP A 22 3.39 0.75 -28.60
CA ASP A 22 2.38 1.61 -27.99
C ASP A 22 2.40 3.03 -28.58
N GLN A 23 3.59 3.53 -28.93
CA GLN A 23 3.78 4.84 -29.55
C GLN A 23 3.19 4.89 -30.96
N GLU A 24 3.38 3.84 -31.76
CA GLU A 24 2.80 3.70 -33.09
C GLU A 24 1.27 3.75 -33.04
N VAL A 25 0.65 3.01 -32.10
CA VAL A 25 -0.81 3.03 -31.91
C VAL A 25 -1.30 4.39 -31.40
N ILE A 26 -0.57 5.04 -30.49
CA ILE A 26 -0.90 6.40 -30.01
C ILE A 26 -0.90 7.38 -31.19
N ASP A 27 0.08 7.28 -32.08
CA ASP A 27 0.22 8.20 -33.21
C ASP A 27 -0.85 7.93 -34.28
N GLU A 28 -1.21 6.67 -34.55
CA GLU A 28 -2.38 6.31 -35.37
C GLU A 28 -3.70 6.86 -34.80
N LEU A 29 -3.91 6.74 -33.49
CA LEU A 29 -5.09 7.28 -32.82
C LEU A 29 -5.12 8.82 -32.88
N ARG A 30 -3.97 9.49 -32.72
CA ARG A 30 -3.86 10.94 -32.88
C ARG A 30 -4.17 11.40 -34.30
N LEU A 31 -3.71 10.65 -35.31
CA LEU A 31 -4.01 10.89 -36.72
C LEU A 31 -5.51 10.74 -37.01
N LYS A 32 -6.16 9.75 -36.39
CA LYS A 32 -7.57 9.42 -36.65
C LYS A 32 -8.58 10.27 -35.87
N PHE A 33 -8.26 10.64 -34.63
CA PHE A 33 -9.21 11.28 -33.71
C PHE A 33 -8.75 12.65 -33.18
N GLY A 34 -7.50 13.05 -33.45
CA GLY A 34 -6.92 14.31 -33.02
C GLY A 34 -6.11 14.21 -31.72
N VAL A 35 -5.17 15.13 -31.55
CA VAL A 35 -4.33 15.20 -30.33
C VAL A 35 -5.20 15.64 -29.14
N GLY A 36 -5.14 14.88 -28.04
CA GLY A 36 -5.95 15.14 -26.84
C GLY A 36 -7.40 14.68 -26.95
N SER A 37 -7.74 13.92 -28.01
CA SER A 37 -9.03 13.25 -28.08
C SER A 37 -9.19 12.27 -26.91
N LYS A 38 -10.44 11.97 -26.56
CA LYS A 38 -10.77 11.06 -25.48
C LYS A 38 -10.16 9.67 -25.73
N GLU A 39 -10.18 9.21 -26.98
CA GLU A 39 -9.65 7.93 -27.44
C GLU A 39 -8.13 7.83 -27.24
N VAL A 40 -7.39 8.90 -27.55
CA VAL A 40 -5.94 8.99 -27.36
C VAL A 40 -5.59 9.00 -25.87
N GLU A 41 -6.24 9.85 -25.08
CA GLU A 41 -6.02 9.90 -23.63
C GLU A 41 -6.40 8.57 -22.94
N ASP A 42 -7.41 7.87 -23.46
CA ASP A 42 -7.85 6.60 -22.91
C ASP A 42 -6.90 5.45 -23.25
N TYR A 43 -6.31 5.43 -24.45
CA TYR A 43 -5.24 4.48 -24.77
C TYR A 43 -3.97 4.76 -23.94
N ILE A 44 -3.63 6.03 -23.71
CA ILE A 44 -2.49 6.39 -22.86
C ILE A 44 -2.66 5.85 -21.42
N LYS A 45 -3.85 5.98 -20.82
CA LYS A 45 -4.12 5.43 -19.47
C LYS A 45 -3.94 3.92 -19.39
N VAL A 46 -4.24 3.21 -20.48
CA VAL A 46 -4.05 1.75 -20.59
C VAL A 46 -2.57 1.40 -20.55
N VAL A 47 -1.76 2.07 -21.36
CA VAL A 47 -0.32 1.84 -21.42
C VAL A 47 0.32 2.19 -20.06
N GLU A 48 -0.13 3.27 -19.42
CA GLU A 48 0.30 3.64 -18.08
C GLU A 48 -0.04 2.58 -17.02
N ALA A 49 -1.20 1.92 -17.12
CA ALA A 49 -1.57 0.83 -16.22
C ALA A 49 -0.70 -0.42 -16.42
N GLU A 50 -0.38 -0.77 -17.67
CA GLU A 50 0.53 -1.89 -17.99
C GLU A 50 1.97 -1.61 -17.57
N GLU A 51 2.47 -0.41 -17.84
CA GLU A 51 3.80 0.01 -17.40
C GLU A 51 3.88 0.06 -15.88
N SER A 52 2.84 0.53 -15.20
CA SER A 52 2.75 0.51 -13.74
C SER A 52 2.89 -0.93 -13.21
N LYS A 53 2.20 -1.90 -13.82
CA LYS A 53 2.39 -3.33 -13.49
C LYS A 53 3.82 -3.78 -13.77
N LYS A 54 4.37 -3.53 -14.97
CA LYS A 54 5.74 -3.94 -15.32
C LYS A 54 6.76 -3.36 -14.33
N ARG A 55 6.60 -2.11 -13.89
CA ARG A 55 7.45 -1.47 -12.87
C ARG A 55 7.27 -2.08 -11.48
N ILE A 56 6.05 -2.48 -11.11
CA ILE A 56 5.80 -3.20 -9.86
C ILE A 56 6.50 -4.57 -9.91
N MET A 57 6.21 -5.38 -10.93
CA MET A 57 6.72 -6.75 -11.10
C MET A 57 8.25 -6.83 -11.32
N SER A 58 8.84 -5.92 -12.09
CA SER A 58 10.31 -5.86 -12.29
C SER A 58 11.06 -5.38 -11.05
N GLY A 59 10.40 -4.63 -10.16
CA GLY A 59 10.92 -4.33 -8.82
C GLY A 59 11.00 -5.58 -7.94
N THR A 60 9.98 -6.44 -8.05
CA THR A 60 9.84 -7.72 -7.32
C THR A 60 11.00 -8.68 -7.61
N GLU A 61 11.42 -8.81 -8.87
CA GLU A 61 12.53 -9.69 -9.29
C GLU A 61 13.89 -9.31 -8.68
N LYS A 62 14.12 -8.01 -8.43
CA LYS A 62 15.37 -7.55 -7.79
C LYS A 62 15.38 -7.73 -6.27
N GLU A 63 14.22 -7.76 -5.62
CA GLU A 63 14.08 -7.84 -4.15
C GLU A 63 13.87 -9.27 -3.61
N ASN A 64 13.53 -10.24 -4.48
CA ASN A 64 13.31 -11.66 -4.13
C ASN A 64 14.51 -12.39 -3.46
N LYS A 65 15.67 -11.73 -3.30
CA LYS A 65 16.85 -12.27 -2.59
C LYS A 65 16.78 -12.19 -1.06
N LYS A 66 15.71 -11.64 -0.45
CA LYS A 66 15.64 -11.44 1.00
C LYS A 66 14.30 -11.85 1.60
N GLY A 67 14.00 -13.16 1.68
CA GLY A 67 12.87 -13.74 2.44
C GLY A 67 12.85 -13.35 3.92
N LYS A 68 12.54 -12.08 4.18
CA LYS A 68 12.68 -11.35 5.44
C LYS A 68 11.44 -10.51 5.73
N LEU A 69 10.41 -10.52 4.87
CA LEU A 69 9.21 -9.70 5.09
C LEU A 69 8.32 -10.34 6.15
N LEU A 70 8.07 -11.65 6.06
CA LEU A 70 7.29 -12.36 7.08
C LEU A 70 8.02 -12.40 8.41
N LYS A 71 9.36 -12.54 8.39
CA LYS A 71 10.18 -12.48 9.62
C LYS A 71 10.01 -11.18 10.40
N GLN A 72 9.81 -10.05 9.71
CA GLN A 72 9.55 -8.79 10.39
C GLN A 72 8.17 -8.78 11.04
N ILE A 73 7.14 -9.27 10.34
CA ILE A 73 5.79 -9.41 10.88
C ILE A 73 5.79 -10.35 12.09
N GLU A 74 6.44 -11.52 11.99
CA GLU A 74 6.62 -12.47 13.09
C GLU A 74 7.29 -11.84 14.30
N LYS A 75 8.37 -11.07 14.08
CA LYS A 75 9.06 -10.35 15.15
C LYS A 75 8.14 -9.34 15.84
N VAL A 76 7.31 -8.62 15.10
CA VAL A 76 6.33 -7.68 15.68
C VAL A 76 5.29 -8.42 16.51
N LEU A 77 4.76 -9.54 16.00
CA LEU A 77 3.79 -10.37 16.74
C LEU A 77 4.39 -10.91 18.04
N GLN A 78 5.65 -11.36 18.01
CA GLN A 78 6.38 -11.79 19.21
C GLN A 78 6.58 -10.63 20.21
N LEU A 79 6.89 -9.43 19.72
CA LEU A 79 7.01 -8.25 20.56
C LEU A 79 5.68 -7.90 21.23
N VAL A 80 4.57 -7.92 20.49
CA VAL A 80 3.21 -7.75 21.05
C VAL A 80 2.92 -8.79 22.13
N ASP A 81 3.25 -10.06 21.88
CA ASP A 81 3.02 -11.14 22.84
C ASP A 81 3.84 -10.99 24.11
N SER A 82 5.06 -10.45 23.98
CA SER A 82 5.97 -10.20 25.11
C SER A 82 5.59 -9.04 26.02
N VAL A 83 4.60 -8.22 25.65
CA VAL A 83 4.17 -7.07 26.47
C VAL A 83 3.53 -7.57 27.77
N GLU A 84 4.02 -7.06 28.91
CA GLU A 84 3.56 -7.45 30.24
C GLU A 84 3.02 -6.25 31.02
N LEU A 85 2.10 -6.50 31.96
CA LEU A 85 1.67 -5.47 32.91
C LEU A 85 2.79 -5.11 33.90
N ILE A 86 2.84 -3.85 34.30
CA ILE A 86 3.74 -3.40 35.39
C ILE A 86 3.22 -3.88 36.75
N LYS A 87 1.89 -3.97 36.92
CA LYS A 87 1.22 -4.52 38.12
C LYS A 87 0.09 -5.44 37.71
N THR A 88 0.05 -6.64 38.29
CA THR A 88 -0.90 -7.68 37.93
C THR A 88 -2.27 -7.40 38.54
N ASN A 89 -3.28 -7.23 37.68
CA ASN A 89 -4.70 -7.16 38.04
C ASN A 89 -5.49 -7.94 36.99
N LYS A 90 -6.31 -8.92 37.42
CA LYS A 90 -7.08 -9.81 36.52
C LYS A 90 -7.96 -9.06 35.52
N LYS A 91 -8.57 -7.93 35.93
CA LYS A 91 -9.38 -7.09 35.02
C LYS A 91 -8.50 -6.51 33.92
N VAL A 92 -7.38 -5.92 34.32
CA VAL A 92 -6.41 -5.23 33.43
C VAL A 92 -5.68 -6.22 32.52
N GLU A 93 -5.45 -7.45 32.99
CA GLU A 93 -4.87 -8.54 32.20
C GLU A 93 -5.79 -8.95 31.05
N LYS A 94 -7.10 -9.02 31.31
CA LYS A 94 -8.09 -9.28 30.25
C LYS A 94 -8.11 -8.16 29.21
N ILE A 95 -8.03 -6.90 29.63
CA ILE A 95 -7.97 -5.76 28.70
C ILE A 95 -6.69 -5.84 27.87
N LEU A 96 -5.51 -6.06 28.50
CA LEU A 96 -4.26 -6.22 27.76
C LEU A 96 -4.33 -7.34 26.72
N GLN A 97 -4.94 -8.47 27.06
CA GLN A 97 -5.11 -9.56 26.09
C GLN A 97 -6.01 -9.14 24.92
N GLN A 98 -7.10 -8.41 25.17
CA GLN A 98 -7.96 -7.86 24.13
C GLN A 98 -7.19 -6.89 23.21
N GLU A 99 -6.35 -6.02 23.77
CA GLU A 99 -5.52 -5.10 22.98
C GLU A 99 -4.49 -5.87 22.13
N LYS A 100 -3.87 -6.92 22.69
CA LYS A 100 -2.96 -7.80 21.94
C LYS A 100 -3.68 -8.47 20.77
N ASP A 101 -4.82 -9.11 21.03
CA ASP A 101 -5.59 -9.81 20.00
C ASP A 101 -6.06 -8.86 18.90
N LYS A 102 -6.54 -7.67 19.26
CA LYS A 102 -6.92 -6.61 18.30
C LYS A 102 -5.75 -6.18 17.43
N SER A 103 -4.55 -6.02 18.00
CA SER A 103 -3.39 -5.63 17.21
C SER A 103 -2.99 -6.70 16.19
N LYS A 104 -3.08 -7.98 16.56
CA LYS A 104 -2.86 -9.11 15.64
C LYS A 104 -3.90 -9.13 14.53
N GLU A 105 -5.17 -8.90 14.86
CA GLU A 105 -6.27 -8.81 13.90
C GLU A 105 -6.02 -7.66 12.89
N LEU A 106 -5.56 -6.50 13.35
CA LEU A 106 -5.25 -5.36 12.48
C LEU A 106 -4.07 -5.62 11.54
N ILE A 107 -3.03 -6.31 12.02
CA ILE A 107 -1.91 -6.76 11.18
C ILE A 107 -2.42 -7.77 10.13
N GLU A 108 -3.21 -8.77 10.55
CA GLU A 108 -3.78 -9.78 9.64
C GLU A 108 -4.69 -9.13 8.60
N LYS A 109 -5.52 -8.15 9.00
CA LYS A 109 -6.36 -7.38 8.10
C LYS A 109 -5.53 -6.63 7.05
N SER A 110 -4.41 -6.03 7.46
CA SER A 110 -3.48 -5.36 6.54
C SER A 110 -2.92 -6.35 5.50
N LEU A 111 -2.59 -7.59 5.90
CA LEU A 111 -2.14 -8.64 4.99
C LEU A 111 -3.26 -9.11 4.05
N LYS A 112 -4.49 -9.25 4.53
CA LYS A 112 -5.66 -9.57 3.69
C LYS A 112 -5.91 -8.47 2.65
N SER A 113 -5.77 -7.20 3.04
CA SER A 113 -5.88 -6.06 2.11
C SER A 113 -4.74 -6.06 1.08
N ALA A 114 -3.53 -6.51 1.44
CA ALA A 114 -2.42 -6.66 0.50
C ALA A 114 -2.70 -7.76 -0.54
N GLN A 115 -3.26 -8.90 -0.10
CA GLN A 115 -3.69 -9.99 -0.99
C GLN A 115 -4.82 -9.53 -1.91
N ALA A 116 -5.83 -8.83 -1.38
CA ALA A 116 -6.92 -8.28 -2.16
C ALA A 116 -6.43 -7.29 -3.22
N TYR A 117 -5.51 -6.39 -2.85
CA TYR A 117 -4.86 -5.48 -3.80
C TYR A 117 -4.12 -6.24 -4.91
N THR A 118 -3.31 -7.23 -4.55
CA THR A 118 -2.55 -8.05 -5.52
C THR A 118 -3.48 -8.75 -6.50
N ALA A 119 -4.58 -9.35 -6.03
CA ALA A 119 -5.59 -9.95 -6.90
C ALA A 119 -6.24 -8.94 -7.86
N ARG A 120 -6.41 -7.66 -7.45
CA ARG A 120 -6.90 -6.60 -8.36
C ARG A 120 -5.86 -6.19 -9.39
N VAL A 121 -4.57 -6.18 -9.04
CA VAL A 121 -3.47 -5.94 -10.00
C VAL A 121 -3.43 -7.04 -11.06
N GLU A 122 -3.56 -8.30 -10.65
CA GLU A 122 -3.62 -9.46 -11.56
C GLU A 122 -4.86 -9.41 -12.46
N ASN A 123 -6.03 -9.12 -11.89
CA ASN A 123 -7.28 -9.01 -12.65
C ASN A 123 -7.21 -7.88 -13.68
N LEU A 124 -6.66 -6.72 -13.32
CA LEU A 124 -6.44 -5.62 -14.26
C LEU A 124 -5.58 -6.10 -15.43
N SER A 125 -4.50 -6.83 -15.15
CA SER A 125 -3.64 -7.37 -16.20
C SER A 125 -4.35 -8.34 -17.13
N GLN A 126 -5.14 -9.27 -16.58
CA GLN A 126 -5.90 -10.23 -17.37
C GLN A 126 -6.94 -9.51 -18.22
N THR A 127 -7.63 -8.53 -17.62
CA THR A 127 -8.61 -7.70 -18.32
C THR A 127 -7.95 -6.96 -19.47
N THR A 128 -6.81 -6.31 -19.27
CA THR A 128 -6.10 -5.62 -20.35
C THR A 128 -5.65 -6.58 -21.45
N THR A 129 -5.15 -7.77 -21.10
CA THR A 129 -4.71 -8.77 -22.08
C THR A 129 -5.88 -9.32 -22.91
N LEU A 130 -6.97 -9.72 -22.25
CA LEU A 130 -8.16 -10.27 -22.90
C LEU A 130 -8.94 -9.21 -23.68
N ALA A 131 -8.88 -7.96 -23.22
CA ALA A 131 -9.60 -6.89 -23.87
C ALA A 131 -8.80 -6.35 -25.09
N LYS A 132 -7.47 -6.49 -25.14
CA LYS A 132 -6.66 -6.22 -26.35
C LYS A 132 -7.09 -7.04 -27.57
N SER A 133 -7.70 -8.22 -27.37
CA SER A 133 -8.27 -9.03 -28.45
C SER A 133 -9.69 -8.63 -28.87
N ILE A 134 -10.30 -7.63 -28.22
CA ILE A 134 -11.65 -7.14 -28.55
C ILE A 134 -11.52 -5.95 -29.51
N SER A 135 -12.14 -6.05 -30.69
CA SER A 135 -12.09 -5.02 -31.75
C SER A 135 -12.89 -3.75 -31.43
N ASP A 136 -13.72 -3.77 -30.38
CA ASP A 136 -14.48 -2.62 -29.89
C ASP A 136 -13.73 -1.90 -28.77
N THR A 137 -13.08 -0.80 -29.15
CA THR A 137 -12.31 0.09 -28.27
C THR A 137 -13.14 0.64 -27.10
N LYS A 138 -14.45 0.82 -27.24
CA LYS A 138 -15.29 1.38 -26.17
C LYS A 138 -15.55 0.35 -25.08
N VAL A 139 -15.92 -0.88 -25.47
CA VAL A 139 -16.12 -2.00 -24.54
C VAL A 139 -14.81 -2.36 -23.83
N TYR A 140 -13.70 -2.27 -24.56
CA TYR A 140 -12.35 -2.37 -24.01
C TYR A 140 -12.09 -1.36 -22.89
N GLN A 141 -12.33 -0.06 -23.17
CA GLN A 141 -12.10 1.04 -22.24
C GLN A 141 -12.91 0.90 -20.95
N GLU A 142 -14.20 0.63 -21.05
CA GLU A 142 -15.08 0.50 -19.88
C GLU A 142 -14.61 -0.62 -18.94
N LYS A 143 -14.14 -1.75 -19.50
CA LYS A 143 -13.60 -2.87 -18.73
C LYS A 143 -12.29 -2.52 -18.03
N VAL A 144 -11.33 -1.91 -18.74
CA VAL A 144 -10.04 -1.54 -18.16
C VAL A 144 -10.21 -0.45 -17.08
N GLN A 145 -11.02 0.58 -17.35
CA GLN A 145 -11.29 1.65 -16.39
C GLN A 145 -11.98 1.12 -15.13
N SER A 146 -12.99 0.25 -15.28
CA SER A 146 -13.66 -0.37 -14.13
C SER A 146 -12.69 -1.21 -13.29
N SER A 147 -11.81 -1.97 -13.95
CA SER A 147 -10.81 -2.79 -13.25
C SER A 147 -9.74 -1.94 -12.55
N ASP A 148 -9.26 -0.87 -13.19
CA ASP A 148 -8.29 0.06 -12.57
C ASP A 148 -8.91 0.84 -11.39
N GLN A 149 -10.18 1.23 -11.49
CA GLN A 149 -10.89 1.86 -10.37
C GLN A 149 -10.94 0.92 -9.15
N ARG A 150 -11.28 -0.36 -9.35
CA ARG A 150 -11.28 -1.36 -8.27
C ARG A 150 -9.88 -1.58 -7.69
N ARG A 151 -8.83 -1.56 -8.53
CA ARG A 151 -7.43 -1.63 -8.08
C ARG A 151 -7.05 -0.43 -7.21
N ARG A 152 -7.41 0.79 -7.62
CA ARG A 152 -7.15 2.02 -6.84
C ARG A 152 -7.85 2.00 -5.49
N GLN A 153 -9.12 1.61 -5.46
CA GLN A 153 -9.88 1.46 -4.22
C GLN A 153 -9.24 0.44 -3.27
N ALA A 154 -8.79 -0.71 -3.80
CA ALA A 154 -8.08 -1.70 -3.00
C ALA A 154 -6.72 -1.18 -2.46
N HIS A 155 -6.02 -0.34 -3.24
CA HIS A 155 -4.77 0.30 -2.80
C HIS A 155 -5.00 1.30 -1.67
N GLU A 156 -6.05 2.11 -1.75
CA GLU A 156 -6.42 3.07 -0.71
C GLU A 156 -6.88 2.36 0.56
N ALA A 157 -7.64 1.27 0.44
CA ALA A 157 -8.01 0.41 1.56
C ALA A 157 -6.76 -0.19 2.25
N LEU A 158 -5.79 -0.66 1.46
CA LEU A 158 -4.52 -1.16 1.98
C LEU A 158 -3.76 -0.09 2.78
N ILE A 159 -3.62 1.12 2.24
CA ILE A 159 -2.99 2.25 2.94
C ILE A 159 -3.72 2.52 4.26
N SER A 160 -5.04 2.56 4.22
CA SER A 160 -5.87 2.84 5.39
C SER A 160 -5.67 1.80 6.49
N ASP A 161 -5.79 0.51 6.16
CA ASP A 161 -5.64 -0.58 7.13
C ASP A 161 -4.24 -0.61 7.75
N ILE A 162 -3.20 -0.38 6.95
CA ILE A 162 -1.82 -0.27 7.45
C ILE A 162 -1.69 0.90 8.43
N ASN A 163 -2.19 2.08 8.07
CA ASN A 163 -2.10 3.26 8.95
C ASN A 163 -2.87 3.03 10.26
N ILE A 164 -4.03 2.37 10.21
CA ILE A 164 -4.79 1.99 11.40
C ILE A 164 -3.97 1.05 12.28
N ALA A 165 -3.38 -0.01 11.71
CA ALA A 165 -2.56 -0.97 12.44
C ALA A 165 -1.32 -0.31 13.07
N LEU A 166 -0.60 0.53 12.30
CA LEU A 166 0.57 1.26 12.77
C LEU A 166 0.22 2.21 13.92
N ARG A 167 -0.84 3.02 13.76
CA ARG A 167 -1.30 3.93 14.81
C ARG A 167 -1.68 3.18 16.08
N TYR A 168 -2.42 2.07 15.93
CA TYR A 168 -2.84 1.27 17.07
C TYR A 168 -1.66 0.65 17.83
N LEU A 169 -0.71 0.02 17.13
CA LEU A 169 0.51 -0.53 17.75
C LEU A 169 1.32 0.55 18.48
N ASN A 170 1.43 1.72 17.85
CA ASN A 170 2.11 2.88 18.39
C ASN A 170 1.45 3.37 19.69
N GLU A 171 0.15 3.67 19.67
CA GLU A 171 -0.57 4.16 20.84
C GLU A 171 -0.53 3.17 22.02
N HIS A 172 -0.73 1.88 21.74
CA HIS A 172 -0.92 0.88 22.78
C HIS A 172 0.37 0.25 23.30
N PHE A 173 1.41 0.07 22.48
CA PHE A 173 2.57 -0.76 22.88
C PHE A 173 3.94 -0.09 22.73
N VAL A 174 4.06 0.99 21.96
CA VAL A 174 5.37 1.63 21.75
C VAL A 174 5.88 2.26 23.02
N ASP A 175 7.17 2.04 23.26
CA ASP A 175 7.96 2.76 24.24
C ASP A 175 8.20 4.21 23.77
N TYR A 176 7.58 5.14 24.50
CA TYR A 176 7.75 6.57 24.30
C TYR A 176 8.40 7.18 25.54
N GLY A 177 9.07 8.33 25.37
CA GLY A 177 9.48 9.12 26.52
C GLY A 177 8.29 9.60 27.35
N ASP A 178 8.53 9.87 28.64
CA ASP A 178 7.50 10.19 29.63
C ASP A 178 6.55 11.31 29.21
N GLU A 179 7.05 12.32 28.47
CA GLU A 179 6.23 13.43 27.98
C GLU A 179 5.12 12.99 27.02
N ILE A 180 5.42 12.07 26.10
CA ILE A 180 4.43 11.56 25.13
C ILE A 180 3.46 10.60 25.82
N LEU A 181 3.96 9.82 26.79
CA LEU A 181 3.12 8.93 27.58
C LEU A 181 2.07 9.69 28.40
N GLY A 182 2.45 10.82 29.02
CA GLY A 182 1.49 11.68 29.73
C GLY A 182 0.37 12.18 28.81
N LYS A 183 0.71 12.67 27.62
CA LYS A 183 -0.28 13.12 26.62
C LYS A 183 -1.18 11.97 26.11
N LEU A 184 -0.68 10.74 26.09
CA LEU A 184 -1.47 9.57 25.74
C LEU A 184 -2.41 9.21 26.89
N GLU A 185 -1.93 9.20 28.12
CA GLU A 185 -2.76 8.95 29.30
C GLU A 185 -3.94 9.93 29.38
N GLU A 186 -3.69 11.23 29.23
CA GLU A 186 -4.73 12.27 29.16
C GLU A 186 -5.77 11.97 28.06
N LYS A 187 -5.33 11.56 26.87
CA LYS A 187 -6.22 11.21 25.75
C LYS A 187 -7.09 9.98 25.99
N PHE A 188 -6.61 9.01 26.76
CA PHE A 188 -7.39 7.82 27.12
C PHE A 188 -8.41 8.19 28.21
N GLU A 189 -8.00 9.00 29.19
CA GLU A 189 -8.90 9.54 30.22
C GLU A 189 -10.04 10.38 29.61
N GLU A 190 -9.75 11.27 28.66
CA GLU A 190 -10.75 12.06 27.92
C GLU A 190 -11.79 11.20 27.18
N ARG A 191 -11.41 9.98 26.77
CA ARG A 191 -12.30 9.02 26.10
C ARG A 191 -13.04 8.09 27.07
N ASN A 192 -12.86 8.25 28.37
CA ASN A 192 -13.30 7.30 29.39
C ASN A 192 -12.75 5.87 29.15
N GLU A 193 -11.53 5.76 28.60
CA GLU A 193 -10.84 4.50 28.37
C GLU A 193 -9.76 4.28 29.45
N GLU A 194 -9.58 3.04 29.91
CA GLU A 194 -8.63 2.72 30.97
C GLU A 194 -7.20 2.67 30.41
N PHE A 195 -6.30 3.56 30.85
CA PHE A 195 -4.90 3.56 30.43
C PHE A 195 -4.12 2.44 31.12
N ILE A 196 -3.67 1.46 30.33
CA ILE A 196 -2.98 0.28 30.84
C ILE A 196 -1.48 0.56 31.04
N ARG A 197 -1.00 0.39 32.27
CA ARG A 197 0.43 0.49 32.60
C ARG A 197 1.15 -0.82 32.28
N ILE A 198 1.87 -0.82 31.15
CA ILE A 198 2.58 -1.99 30.60
C ILE A 198 4.08 -1.71 30.44
N LYS A 199 4.89 -2.78 30.39
CA LYS A 199 6.26 -2.74 29.88
C LYS A 199 6.19 -2.58 28.36
N ARG A 200 6.30 -1.33 27.91
CA ARG A 200 6.25 -0.95 26.50
C ARG A 200 7.49 -1.45 25.75
N VAL A 201 7.36 -1.66 24.45
CA VAL A 201 8.38 -2.27 23.60
C VAL A 201 8.82 -1.32 22.49
N ARG A 202 10.07 -1.45 22.08
CA ARG A 202 10.59 -0.70 20.93
C ARG A 202 10.40 -1.51 19.65
N PHE A 203 9.47 -1.07 18.79
CA PHE A 203 9.30 -1.67 17.47
C PHE A 203 10.43 -1.25 16.51
N PRO A 204 10.63 -2.02 15.42
CA PRO A 204 11.37 -1.52 14.25
C PRO A 204 10.77 -0.21 13.71
N GLU A 205 11.56 0.59 13.00
CA GLU A 205 11.19 1.95 12.56
C GLU A 205 9.86 2.01 11.78
N ASN A 206 9.62 1.05 10.89
CA ASN A 206 8.37 0.90 10.13
C ASN A 206 7.45 -0.22 10.69
N VAL A 207 7.64 -0.57 11.97
CA VAL A 207 6.94 -1.60 12.74
C VAL A 207 6.93 -2.95 12.01
N PHE A 208 5.92 -3.25 11.21
CA PHE A 208 5.79 -4.50 10.44
C PHE A 208 6.06 -4.34 8.93
N LEU A 209 6.28 -3.11 8.45
CA LEU A 209 6.75 -2.83 7.10
C LEU A 209 8.28 -2.68 7.04
N PRO A 210 8.96 -3.10 5.97
CA PRO A 210 10.38 -2.84 5.82
C PRO A 210 10.70 -1.35 5.84
N THR A 211 11.89 -0.99 6.33
CA THR A 211 12.36 0.41 6.39
C THR A 211 12.51 1.06 5.02
N THR A 212 12.63 0.24 3.97
CA THR A 212 12.68 0.70 2.56
C THR A 212 11.33 1.13 2.02
N ILE A 213 10.22 0.81 2.68
CA ILE A 213 8.88 1.13 2.21
C ILE A 213 8.44 2.49 2.72
N ASN A 214 8.22 3.42 1.80
CA ASN A 214 7.62 4.71 2.10
C ASN A 214 6.11 4.67 1.82
N LEU A 215 5.29 4.82 2.87
CA LEU A 215 3.83 4.85 2.76
C LEU A 215 3.29 6.01 1.89
N LYS A 216 4.05 7.09 1.75
CA LYS A 216 3.70 8.20 0.86
C LYS A 216 3.96 7.85 -0.61
N ASN A 217 4.80 6.86 -0.88
CA ASN A 217 5.08 6.38 -2.22
C ASN A 217 4.18 5.18 -2.56
N ARG A 218 3.19 5.42 -3.43
CA ARG A 218 2.23 4.39 -3.85
C ARG A 218 2.89 3.16 -4.49
N ASN A 219 4.01 3.36 -5.19
CA ASN A 219 4.72 2.27 -5.87
C ASN A 219 5.47 1.36 -4.89
N ASP A 220 6.05 1.91 -3.84
CA ASP A 220 6.78 1.11 -2.84
C ASP A 220 5.80 0.19 -2.10
N LEU A 221 4.65 0.74 -1.70
CA LEU A 221 3.61 -0.05 -1.06
C LEU A 221 3.02 -1.12 -1.99
N ALA A 222 2.84 -0.80 -3.28
CA ALA A 222 2.36 -1.77 -4.26
C ALA A 222 3.33 -2.95 -4.43
N LYS A 223 4.64 -2.68 -4.49
CA LYS A 223 5.69 -3.71 -4.55
C LYS A 223 5.70 -4.57 -3.29
N TRP A 224 5.65 -3.94 -2.11
CA TRP A 224 5.58 -4.66 -0.85
C TRP A 224 4.36 -5.59 -0.79
N ALA A 225 3.19 -5.13 -1.23
CA ALA A 225 1.97 -5.93 -1.21
C ALA A 225 2.07 -7.20 -2.07
N VAL A 226 2.69 -7.10 -3.24
CA VAL A 226 2.96 -8.25 -4.12
C VAL A 226 3.96 -9.19 -3.44
N LEU A 227 5.10 -8.68 -2.97
CA LEU A 227 6.15 -9.48 -2.35
C LEU A 227 5.67 -10.25 -1.11
N VAL A 228 4.96 -9.56 -0.20
CA VAL A 228 4.45 -10.21 1.02
C VAL A 228 3.36 -11.24 0.69
N THR A 229 2.55 -11.00 -0.33
CA THR A 229 1.54 -11.96 -0.80
C THR A 229 2.19 -13.22 -1.38
N GLU A 230 3.24 -13.07 -2.18
CA GLU A 230 4.03 -14.19 -2.71
C GLU A 230 4.72 -14.98 -1.58
N GLU A 231 5.31 -14.30 -0.60
CA GLU A 231 5.96 -14.94 0.55
C GLU A 231 4.93 -15.72 1.39
N LEU A 232 3.74 -15.15 1.63
CA LEU A 232 2.62 -15.84 2.31
C LEU A 232 2.16 -17.10 1.57
N ALA A 233 2.05 -17.03 0.24
CA ALA A 233 1.65 -18.18 -0.57
C ALA A 233 2.68 -19.32 -0.47
N LYS A 234 3.98 -19.00 -0.58
CA LYS A 234 5.08 -19.96 -0.41
C LYS A 234 5.09 -20.58 0.99
N TYR A 235 4.90 -19.76 2.02
CA TYR A 235 4.85 -20.22 3.41
C TYR A 235 3.70 -21.21 3.64
N ARG A 236 2.50 -20.92 3.11
CA ARG A 236 1.35 -21.83 3.22
C ARG A 236 1.57 -23.16 2.49
N GLN A 237 2.23 -23.14 1.32
CA GLN A 237 2.57 -24.37 0.59
C GLN A 237 3.58 -25.23 1.35
N ALA A 238 4.56 -24.63 2.03
CA ALA A 238 5.54 -25.36 2.82
C ALA A 238 4.96 -26.05 4.08
N LEU A 239 3.76 -25.68 4.51
CA LEU A 239 3.04 -26.27 5.64
C LEU A 239 2.03 -27.36 5.22
N SER A 240 1.79 -27.54 3.92
CA SER A 240 0.90 -28.55 3.36
C SER A 240 1.64 -29.82 2.98
#